data_AF-A0A960F2Z9-F1
#
_entry.id   AF-A0A960F2Z9-F1
#
_cell.length_a   1.000
_cell.length_b   1.000
_cell.length_c   1.000
_cell.angle_alpha   90.00
_cell.angle_beta   90.00
_cell.angle_gamma   90.00
#
_symmetry.space_group_name_H-M   'P 1'
#
loop_
_entity.id
_entity.type
_entity.pdbx_description
1 polymer ?
#
loop_
_entity_poly.entity_id
_entity_poly.type
_entity_poly.pdbx_seq_one_letter_code
_entity_poly.pdbx_strand_id
1 'polypeptide(L)'
;MAGANDPDLGADETALRVHAGALAEAAAGVVSRWIERCVLDRVAAGGLVVDDSVRAVAGAAGAAAEADVVPRLRELLAADIDEQRSTPLALLRGATAYATRALHDLGISPVLRDDFDARSFPDDDYGLVPASLADVDPALHEPGLVWGAAKAYVHLARRRAEGRR
;
A
#
# COMPACT_ATOMS: atom_id res chain seq x y z
N MET A 1 30.81 1.38 -29.90
CA MET A 1 29.35 1.45 -30.08
C MET A 1 28.84 0.09 -30.52
N ALA A 2 28.20 -0.64 -29.61
CA ALA A 2 27.39 -1.82 -29.90
C ALA A 2 26.51 -2.09 -28.66
N GLY A 3 25.66 -1.11 -28.30
CA GLY A 3 24.58 -1.32 -27.34
C GLY A 3 23.43 -1.99 -28.07
N ALA A 4 23.61 -3.26 -28.42
CA ALA A 4 22.57 -4.06 -29.02
C ALA A 4 21.51 -4.32 -27.95
N ASN A 5 20.29 -3.89 -28.25
CA ASN A 5 19.03 -4.18 -27.56
C ASN A 5 19.06 -5.62 -27.00
N ASP A 6 19.27 -5.79 -25.69
CA ASP A 6 19.22 -7.11 -25.05
C ASP A 6 17.75 -7.57 -25.04
N PRO A 7 17.36 -8.56 -25.86
CA PRO A 7 15.97 -8.96 -25.98
C PRO A 7 15.40 -9.54 -24.67
N ASP A 8 16.26 -10.02 -23.77
CA ASP A 8 15.88 -10.54 -22.46
C ASP A 8 15.41 -9.39 -21.55
N LEU A 9 16.17 -8.29 -21.49
CA LEU A 9 15.83 -7.11 -20.70
C LEU A 9 14.47 -6.51 -21.11
N GLY A 10 14.17 -6.44 -22.40
CA GLY A 10 12.88 -5.96 -22.89
C GLY A 10 11.70 -6.87 -22.52
N ALA A 11 11.93 -8.18 -22.45
CA ALA A 11 10.93 -9.14 -21.98
C ALA A 11 10.71 -8.99 -20.47
N ASP A 12 11.77 -8.80 -19.69
CA ASP A 12 11.71 -8.60 -18.25
C ASP A 12 10.98 -7.31 -17.87
N GLU A 13 11.25 -6.21 -18.58
CA GLU A 13 10.55 -4.94 -18.39
C GLU A 13 9.06 -5.06 -18.75
N THR A 14 8.73 -5.91 -19.71
CA THR A 14 7.33 -6.22 -20.04
C THR A 14 6.66 -7.03 -18.95
N ALA A 15 7.31 -8.07 -18.43
CA ALA A 15 6.80 -8.86 -17.32
C ALA A 15 6.62 -8.00 -16.06
N LEU A 16 7.58 -7.14 -15.75
CA LEU A 16 7.49 -6.18 -14.65
C LEU A 16 6.24 -5.29 -14.77
N ARG A 17 5.97 -4.73 -15.94
CA ARG A 17 4.75 -3.91 -16.16
C ARG A 17 3.46 -4.70 -15.96
N VAL A 18 3.42 -5.97 -16.37
CA VAL A 18 2.28 -6.86 -16.13
C VAL A 18 2.07 -7.08 -14.63
N HIS A 19 3.14 -7.38 -13.88
CA HIS A 19 3.05 -7.57 -12.43
C HIS A 19 2.70 -6.28 -11.68
N ALA A 20 3.21 -5.13 -12.13
CA ALA A 20 2.85 -3.82 -11.61
C ALA A 20 1.36 -3.52 -11.80
N GLY A 21 0.82 -3.79 -12.99
CA GLY A 21 -0.63 -3.68 -13.25
C GLY A 21 -1.46 -4.60 -12.36
N ALA A 22 -1.06 -5.86 -12.20
CA ALA A 22 -1.75 -6.82 -11.34
C ALA A 22 -1.78 -6.37 -9.86
N LEU A 23 -0.66 -5.85 -9.33
CA LEU A 23 -0.62 -5.29 -7.98
C LEU A 23 -1.50 -4.05 -7.83
N ALA A 24 -1.52 -3.16 -8.82
CA ALA A 24 -2.36 -1.97 -8.80
C ALA A 24 -3.86 -2.31 -8.80
N GLU A 25 -4.27 -3.27 -9.62
CA GLU A 25 -5.67 -3.72 -9.68
C GLU A 25 -6.08 -4.46 -8.41
N ALA A 26 -5.21 -5.33 -7.88
CA ALA A 26 -5.47 -5.98 -6.60
C ALA A 26 -5.64 -4.95 -5.48
N ALA A 27 -4.76 -3.94 -5.40
CA ALA A 27 -4.87 -2.87 -4.40
C ALA A 27 -6.15 -2.04 -4.57
N ALA A 28 -6.50 -1.68 -5.81
CA ALA A 28 -7.74 -0.97 -6.10
C ALA A 28 -8.98 -1.72 -5.60
N GLY A 29 -8.99 -3.06 -5.72
CA GLY A 29 -10.08 -3.90 -5.25
C GLY A 29 -10.21 -4.03 -3.73
N VAL A 30 -9.25 -3.52 -2.93
CA VAL A 30 -9.22 -3.75 -1.48
C VAL A 30 -9.07 -2.50 -0.61
N VAL A 31 -8.56 -1.37 -1.14
CA VAL A 31 -8.24 -0.20 -0.31
C VAL A 31 -9.44 0.32 0.49
N SER A 32 -10.59 0.54 -0.17
CA SER A 32 -11.77 1.08 0.52
C SER A 32 -12.24 0.17 1.66
N ARG A 33 -12.47 -1.13 1.37
CA ARG A 33 -12.91 -2.13 2.37
C ARG A 33 -11.89 -2.33 3.50
N TRP A 34 -10.61 -2.14 3.23
CA TRP A 34 -9.56 -2.25 4.24
C TRP A 34 -9.65 -1.10 5.24
N ILE A 35 -9.74 0.14 4.75
CA ILE A 35 -9.88 1.33 5.60
C ILE A 35 -11.18 1.28 6.39
N GLU A 36 -12.28 0.87 5.76
CA GLU A 36 -13.54 0.60 6.45
C GLU A 36 -13.33 -0.37 7.62
N ARG A 37 -12.73 -1.52 7.36
CA ARG A 37 -12.46 -2.55 8.37
C ARG A 37 -11.60 -2.02 9.52
N CYS A 38 -10.56 -1.22 9.25
CA CYS A 38 -9.75 -0.59 10.29
C CYS A 38 -10.58 0.25 11.27
N VAL A 39 -11.54 1.04 10.75
CA VAL A 39 -12.43 1.85 11.59
C VAL A 39 -13.38 0.94 12.38
N LEU A 40 -14.06 0.03 11.70
CA LEU A 40 -15.07 -0.84 12.33
C LEU A 40 -14.47 -1.73 13.42
N ASP A 41 -13.32 -2.35 13.15
CA ASP A 41 -12.63 -3.22 14.11
C ASP A 41 -12.18 -2.43 15.34
N ARG A 42 -11.75 -1.18 15.16
CA ARG A 42 -11.33 -0.34 16.29
C ARG A 42 -12.50 0.15 17.13
N VAL A 43 -13.62 0.53 16.52
CA VAL A 43 -14.85 0.89 17.24
C VAL A 43 -15.34 -0.30 18.06
N ALA A 44 -15.39 -1.49 17.45
CA ALA A 44 -15.79 -2.73 18.12
C ALA A 44 -14.84 -3.11 19.27
N ALA A 45 -13.52 -2.98 19.06
CA ALA A 45 -12.52 -3.24 20.10
C ALA A 45 -12.63 -2.26 21.29
N GLY A 46 -13.11 -1.04 21.05
CA GLY A 46 -13.43 -0.06 22.09
C GLY A 46 -14.72 -0.36 22.87
N GLY A 47 -15.44 -1.44 22.54
CA GLY A 47 -16.69 -1.84 23.19
C GLY A 47 -17.91 -1.03 22.75
N LEU A 48 -17.78 -0.24 21.68
CA LEU A 48 -18.87 0.57 21.15
C LEU A 48 -19.65 -0.20 20.07
N VAL A 49 -20.93 0.14 19.93
CA VAL A 49 -21.82 -0.47 18.94
C VAL A 49 -21.51 0.09 17.56
N VAL A 50 -21.32 -0.79 16.58
CA VAL A 50 -21.20 -0.43 15.17
C VAL A 50 -22.61 -0.26 14.57
N ASP A 51 -23.17 0.94 14.73
CA ASP A 51 -24.43 1.34 14.13
C ASP A 51 -24.27 1.87 12.70
N ASP A 52 -25.38 2.26 12.07
CA ASP A 52 -25.39 2.76 10.70
C ASP A 52 -24.60 4.07 10.52
N SER A 53 -24.52 4.90 11.57
CA SER A 53 -23.73 6.13 11.52
C SER A 53 -22.24 5.82 11.49
N VAL A 54 -21.78 4.87 12.32
CA VAL A 54 -20.39 4.40 12.31
C VAL A 54 -20.05 3.80 10.94
N ARG A 55 -20.95 2.98 10.37
CA ARG A 55 -20.76 2.38 9.04
C ARG A 55 -20.68 3.45 7.95
N ALA A 56 -21.50 4.49 8.02
CA ALA A 56 -21.46 5.60 7.06
C ALA A 56 -20.12 6.36 7.13
N VAL A 57 -19.61 6.64 8.34
CA VAL A 57 -18.31 7.30 8.53
C VAL A 57 -17.16 6.42 8.04
N ALA A 58 -17.18 5.12 8.36
CA ALA A 58 -16.17 4.17 7.88
C ALA A 58 -16.17 4.08 6.34
N GLY A 59 -17.35 3.96 5.72
CA GLY A 59 -17.51 3.92 4.27
C GLY A 59 -17.04 5.19 3.58
N ALA A 60 -17.34 6.36 4.15
CA ALA A 60 -16.84 7.63 3.63
C ALA A 60 -15.31 7.72 3.71
N ALA A 61 -14.69 7.23 4.79
CA ALA A 61 -13.24 7.17 4.92
C ALA A 61 -12.61 6.21 3.90
N GLY A 62 -13.21 5.03 3.69
CA GLY A 62 -12.79 4.06 2.68
C GLY A 62 -12.84 4.63 1.26
N ALA A 63 -13.96 5.24 0.88
CA ALA A 63 -14.12 5.87 -0.42
C ALA A 63 -13.12 7.03 -0.64
N ALA A 64 -12.88 7.85 0.39
CA ALA A 64 -11.91 8.95 0.31
C ALA A 64 -10.47 8.43 0.17
N ALA A 65 -10.11 7.36 0.89
CA ALA A 65 -8.81 6.71 0.76
C ALA A 65 -8.62 6.09 -0.62
N GLU A 66 -9.63 5.40 -1.15
CA GLU A 66 -9.58 4.83 -2.50
C GLU A 66 -9.37 5.90 -3.56
N ALA A 67 -10.13 6.99 -3.50
CA ALA A 67 -10.06 8.09 -4.45
C ALA A 67 -8.70 8.81 -4.47
N ASP A 68 -7.98 8.87 -3.35
CA ASP A 68 -6.63 9.45 -3.28
C ASP A 68 -5.52 8.42 -3.59
N VAL A 69 -5.56 7.27 -2.92
CA VAL A 69 -4.42 6.33 -2.88
C VAL A 69 -4.31 5.51 -4.15
N VAL A 70 -5.44 5.09 -4.75
CA VAL A 70 -5.41 4.22 -5.93
C VAL A 70 -4.79 4.90 -7.14
N PRO A 71 -5.14 6.16 -7.51
CA PRO A 71 -4.46 6.86 -8.60
C PRO A 71 -2.95 7.02 -8.37
N ARG A 72 -2.54 7.38 -7.15
CA ARG A 72 -1.13 7.55 -6.78
C ARG A 72 -0.35 6.23 -6.84
N LEU A 73 -0.98 5.13 -6.44
CA LEU A 73 -0.39 3.81 -6.54
C LEU A 73 -0.22 3.36 -8.00
N ARG A 74 -1.21 3.61 -8.85
CA ARG A 74 -1.13 3.36 -10.30
C ARG A 74 0.00 4.18 -10.92
N GLU A 75 0.11 5.46 -10.59
CA GLU A 75 1.19 6.33 -11.05
C GLU A 75 2.57 5.81 -10.59
N LEU A 76 2.72 5.48 -9.31
CA LEU A 76 3.96 4.92 -8.77
C LEU A 76 4.37 3.64 -9.50
N LEU A 77 3.43 2.73 -9.73
CA LEU A 77 3.70 1.43 -10.34
C LEU A 77 3.93 1.51 -11.85
N ALA A 78 3.41 2.54 -12.50
CA ALA A 78 3.66 2.82 -13.92
C ALA A 78 4.98 3.55 -14.17
N ALA A 79 5.51 4.27 -13.18
CA ALA A 79 6.79 4.96 -13.27
C ALA A 79 7.96 3.98 -13.44
N ASP A 80 9.03 4.43 -14.10
CA ASP A 80 10.27 3.66 -14.21
C ASP A 80 10.82 3.33 -12.82
N ILE A 81 11.38 2.13 -12.66
CA ILE A 81 11.84 1.63 -11.35
C ILE A 81 12.88 2.53 -10.68
N ASP A 82 13.69 3.24 -11.47
CA ASP A 82 14.74 4.13 -10.98
C ASP A 82 14.18 5.52 -10.62
N GLU A 83 12.96 5.85 -11.07
CA GLU A 83 12.23 7.08 -10.74
C GLU A 83 11.26 6.91 -9.54
N GLN A 84 10.99 5.67 -9.13
CA GLN A 84 10.10 5.35 -8.01
C GLN A 84 10.71 5.78 -6.67
N ARG A 85 10.27 6.93 -6.15
CA ARG A 85 10.71 7.53 -4.88
C ARG A 85 10.05 6.93 -3.62
N SER A 86 9.13 5.98 -3.78
CA SER A 86 8.38 5.35 -2.69
C SER A 86 8.08 3.88 -3.02
N THR A 87 7.35 3.20 -2.14
CA THR A 87 6.89 1.82 -2.35
C THR A 87 5.37 1.71 -2.20
N PRO A 88 4.74 0.69 -2.80
CA PRO A 88 3.32 0.40 -2.60
C PRO A 88 2.93 0.32 -1.12
N LEU A 89 3.76 -0.35 -0.31
CA LEU A 89 3.52 -0.47 1.12
C LEU A 89 3.61 0.90 1.81
N ALA A 90 4.57 1.75 1.47
CA ALA A 90 4.67 3.08 2.08
C ALA A 90 3.45 3.97 1.75
N LEU A 91 2.92 3.90 0.52
CA LEU A 91 1.67 4.60 0.17
C LEU A 91 0.48 4.07 0.98
N LEU A 92 0.34 2.74 1.09
CA LEU A 92 -0.74 2.12 1.85
C LEU A 92 -0.63 2.44 3.34
N ARG A 93 0.57 2.47 3.91
CA ARG A 93 0.78 2.92 5.30
C ARG A 93 0.27 4.34 5.52
N GLY A 94 0.43 5.25 4.54
CA GLY A 94 -0.13 6.60 4.62
C GLY A 94 -1.67 6.65 4.57
N ALA A 95 -2.32 5.64 3.97
CA ALA A 95 -3.77 5.58 3.86
C ALA A 95 -4.47 5.38 5.22
N THR A 96 -3.77 4.89 6.25
CA THR A 96 -4.35 4.73 7.59
C THR A 96 -4.71 6.06 8.25
N ALA A 97 -4.20 7.19 7.73
CA ALA A 97 -4.61 8.52 8.16
C ALA A 97 -6.12 8.78 7.94
N TYR A 98 -6.74 8.16 6.93
CA TYR A 98 -8.18 8.25 6.69
C TYR A 98 -8.98 7.55 7.79
N ALA A 99 -8.57 6.34 8.17
CA ALA A 99 -9.17 5.62 9.29
C ALA A 99 -8.93 6.36 10.62
N THR A 100 -7.73 6.88 10.83
CA THR A 100 -7.36 7.64 12.04
C THR A 100 -8.24 8.88 12.20
N ARG A 101 -8.42 9.67 11.14
CA ARG A 101 -9.34 10.83 11.18
C ARG A 101 -10.77 10.41 11.48
N ALA A 102 -11.27 9.36 10.83
CA ALA A 102 -12.63 8.86 11.07
C ALA A 102 -12.84 8.43 12.52
N LEU A 103 -11.85 7.77 13.13
CA LEU A 103 -11.89 7.36 14.53
C LEU A 103 -11.86 8.56 15.49
N HIS A 104 -11.06 9.58 15.17
CA HIS A 104 -11.05 10.85 15.92
C HIS A 104 -12.41 11.55 15.84
N ASP A 105 -13.01 11.64 14.64
CA ASP A 105 -14.32 12.26 14.44
C ASP A 105 -15.45 11.52 15.18
N LEU A 106 -15.30 10.20 15.34
CA LEU A 106 -16.19 9.34 16.15
C LEU A 106 -15.90 9.42 17.66
N GLY A 107 -14.86 10.16 18.08
CA GLY A 107 -14.48 10.31 19.49
C GLY A 107 -13.84 9.06 20.11
N ILE A 108 -13.29 8.16 19.29
CA ILE A 108 -12.66 6.93 19.78
C ILE A 108 -11.33 7.27 20.44
N SER A 109 -11.11 6.76 21.66
CA SER A 109 -9.84 6.97 22.35
C SER A 109 -8.68 6.23 21.65
N PRO A 110 -7.50 6.87 21.48
CA PRO A 110 -6.28 6.21 21.02
C PRO A 110 -5.92 4.99 21.86
N VAL A 111 -5.12 4.08 21.28
CA VAL A 111 -4.61 2.93 22.04
C VAL A 111 -3.24 3.20 22.63
N LEU A 112 -2.96 2.50 23.73
CA LEU A 112 -1.60 2.45 24.25
C LEU A 112 -0.72 1.69 23.25
N ARG A 113 0.32 2.36 22.76
CA ARG A 113 1.33 1.82 21.85
C ARG A 113 2.62 1.56 22.60
N ASP A 114 3.39 0.57 22.16
CA ASP A 114 4.74 0.42 22.64
C ASP A 114 5.65 1.55 22.10
N ASP A 115 6.77 1.74 22.80
CA ASP A 115 7.71 2.82 22.51
C ASP A 115 8.35 2.73 21.12
N PHE A 116 8.53 1.52 20.57
CA PHE A 116 9.14 1.33 19.26
C PHE A 116 8.16 1.75 18.17
N ASP A 117 6.92 1.29 18.27
CA ASP A 117 5.86 1.66 17.34
C ASP A 117 5.62 3.15 17.42
N ALA A 118 5.40 3.73 18.60
CA ALA A 118 5.16 5.17 18.77
C ALA A 118 6.25 6.06 18.14
N ARG A 119 7.53 5.63 18.18
CA ARG A 119 8.61 6.33 17.48
C ARG A 119 8.59 6.12 15.96
N SER A 120 8.23 4.93 15.50
CA SER A 120 8.27 4.55 14.08
C SER A 120 7.11 5.14 13.29
N PHE A 121 5.93 5.28 13.93
CA PHE A 121 4.72 5.84 13.35
C PHE A 121 4.07 6.81 14.35
N PRO A 122 4.57 8.05 14.47
CA PRO A 122 4.11 9.00 15.47
C PRO A 122 2.65 9.44 15.27
N ASP A 123 2.15 9.40 14.03
CA ASP A 123 0.78 9.83 13.69
C ASP A 123 -0.24 8.67 13.70
N ASP A 124 0.18 7.47 14.13
CA ASP A 124 -0.64 6.27 14.12
C ASP A 124 -1.26 6.00 15.50
N ASP A 125 -2.08 6.92 16.00
CA ASP A 125 -2.73 6.87 17.32
C ASP A 125 -3.47 5.55 17.60
N TYR A 126 -3.89 4.89 16.54
CA TYR A 126 -4.64 3.64 16.60
C TYR A 126 -3.81 2.41 16.23
N GLY A 127 -2.51 2.47 15.91
CA GLY A 127 -1.76 1.23 15.60
C GLY A 127 -2.33 0.49 14.38
N LEU A 128 -2.69 1.23 13.33
CA LEU A 128 -3.32 0.72 12.11
C LEU A 128 -2.31 0.48 11.01
N VAL A 129 -1.08 0.99 11.15
CA VAL A 129 -0.06 0.92 10.11
C VAL A 129 0.30 -0.55 9.81
N PRO A 130 0.12 -1.02 8.56
CA PRO A 130 0.43 -2.40 8.21
C PRO A 130 1.95 -2.65 8.16
N ALA A 131 2.39 -3.79 8.69
CA ALA A 131 3.78 -4.20 8.59
C ALA A 131 4.13 -4.70 7.18
N SER A 132 3.16 -5.28 6.48
CA SER A 132 3.28 -5.89 5.16
C SER A 132 2.04 -5.67 4.29
N LEU A 133 2.13 -5.97 2.98
CA LEU A 133 0.97 -5.92 2.08
C LEU A 133 -0.12 -6.93 2.47
N ALA A 134 0.24 -8.06 3.10
CA ALA A 134 -0.72 -9.06 3.54
C ALA A 134 -1.58 -8.60 4.71
N ASP A 135 -1.10 -7.65 5.52
CA ASP A 135 -1.86 -7.05 6.62
C ASP A 135 -2.97 -6.12 6.12
N VAL A 136 -2.81 -5.59 4.91
CA VAL A 136 -3.85 -4.82 4.21
C VAL A 136 -4.94 -5.75 3.71
N ASP A 137 -4.55 -6.76 2.92
CA ASP A 137 -5.43 -7.81 2.45
C ASP A 137 -4.60 -9.01 1.95
N PRO A 138 -4.98 -10.27 2.25
CA PRO A 138 -4.29 -11.45 1.74
C PRO A 138 -4.14 -11.46 0.22
N ALA A 139 -5.08 -10.86 -0.52
CA ALA A 139 -5.02 -10.75 -1.98
C ALA A 139 -3.81 -9.95 -2.50
N LEU A 140 -3.16 -9.15 -1.66
CA LEU A 140 -1.98 -8.36 -2.03
C LEU A 140 -0.66 -9.11 -1.81
N HIS A 141 -0.68 -10.25 -1.12
CA HIS A 141 0.53 -10.97 -0.76
C HIS A 141 1.31 -11.43 -2.00
N GLU A 142 0.68 -12.24 -2.84
CA GLU A 142 1.32 -12.79 -4.04
C GLU A 142 1.66 -11.70 -5.08
N PRO A 143 0.74 -10.78 -5.47
CA PRO A 143 1.07 -9.69 -6.38
C PRO A 143 2.24 -8.83 -5.89
N GLY A 144 2.29 -8.55 -4.59
CA GLY A 144 3.38 -7.80 -3.97
C GLY A 144 4.73 -8.51 -4.08
N LEU A 145 4.76 -9.81 -3.79
CA LEU A 145 5.98 -10.62 -3.88
C LEU A 145 6.49 -10.74 -5.32
N VAL A 146 5.60 -11.06 -6.27
CA VAL A 146 5.96 -11.25 -7.68
C VAL A 146 6.46 -9.95 -8.30
N TRP A 147 5.78 -8.82 -8.04
CA TRP A 147 6.25 -7.50 -8.48
C TRP A 147 7.61 -7.15 -7.87
N GLY A 148 7.81 -7.37 -6.58
CA GLY A 148 9.07 -7.09 -5.91
C GLY A 148 10.24 -7.91 -6.48
N ALA A 149 10.02 -9.19 -6.77
CA ALA A 149 10.99 -10.06 -7.41
C ALA A 149 11.33 -9.60 -8.83
N ALA A 150 10.33 -9.29 -9.64
CA ALA A 150 10.51 -8.77 -11.00
C ALA A 150 11.29 -7.44 -11.00
N LYS A 151 10.94 -6.51 -10.09
CA LYS A 151 11.63 -5.23 -9.95
C LYS A 151 13.12 -5.42 -9.61
N ALA A 152 13.42 -6.30 -8.65
CA ALA A 152 14.80 -6.61 -8.28
C ALA A 152 15.59 -7.24 -9.44
N TYR A 153 14.95 -8.13 -10.21
CA TYR A 153 15.56 -8.76 -11.36
C TYR A 153 15.91 -7.74 -12.46
N VAL A 154 14.97 -6.88 -12.84
CA VAL A 154 15.19 -5.81 -13.83
C VAL A 154 16.29 -4.85 -13.35
N HIS A 155 16.27 -4.44 -12.09
CA HIS A 155 17.32 -3.58 -11.53
C HIS A 155 18.71 -4.22 -11.63
N LEU A 156 18.82 -5.52 -11.32
CA LEU A 156 20.08 -6.26 -11.44
C LEU A 156 20.51 -6.45 -12.90
N ALA A 157 19.58 -6.70 -13.81
CA ALA A 157 19.84 -6.81 -15.25
C ALA A 157 20.37 -5.49 -15.83
N ARG A 158 19.74 -4.36 -15.49
CA ARG A 158 20.22 -3.01 -15.86
C ARG A 158 21.65 -2.75 -15.37
N ARG A 159 21.93 -3.03 -14.09
CA ARG A 159 23.28 -2.85 -13.53
C ARG A 159 24.34 -3.68 -14.26
N ARG A 160 24.01 -4.93 -14.64
CA ARG A 160 24.90 -5.79 -15.44
C ARG A 160 25.14 -5.20 -16.84
N ALA A 161 24.10 -4.73 -17.51
CA ALA A 161 24.22 -4.09 -18.83
C ALA A 161 25.07 -2.81 -18.80
N GLU A 162 25.03 -2.06 -17.69
CA GLU A 162 25.86 -0.88 -17.44
C GLU A 162 27.31 -1.19 -17.04
N GLY A 163 27.67 -2.47 -16.88
CA GLY A 163 29.01 -2.88 -16.42
C GLY A 163 29.29 -2.61 -14.94
N ARG A 164 28.26 -2.28 -14.15
CA ARG A 164 28.35 -2.03 -12.71
C ARG A 164 27.95 -3.30 -11.95
N ARG A 165 28.93 -4.04 -11.44
CA ARG A 165 28.67 -5.11 -10.45
C ARG A 165 28.44 -4.51 -9.06
#